data_AF-A0A359GLP6-F1
#
_entry.id   AF-A0A359GLP6-F1
#
_cell.length_a   1.000
_cell.length_b   1.000
_cell.length_c   1.000
_cell.angle_alpha   90.00
_cell.angle_beta   90.00
_cell.angle_gamma   90.00
#
_symmetry.space_group_name_H-M   'P 1'
#
loop_
_entity.id
_entity.type
_entity.pdbx_description
1 polymer ?
#
loop_
_entity_poly.entity_id
_entity_poly.type
_entity_poly.pdbx_seq_one_letter_code
_entity_poly.pdbx_strand_id
1 'polypeptide(L)'
;MTDGDLETKKTRARDWFRVLQEDICARFEALENAAERPLYSGEPGRFELTEWKRGDGSEDLGGGRMGLMRGKVFEKVGVHFSEVHGTFSEAFAAQIPGADKSDGRFWASGISLIAHP
;
A
#
# COMPACT_ATOMS: atom_id res chain seq x y z
N MET A 1 3.08 20.94 18.86
CA MET A 1 2.35 19.74 18.41
C MET A 1 2.53 18.72 19.52
N THR A 2 1.48 18.33 20.23
CA THR A 2 1.58 17.28 21.26
C THR A 2 1.62 15.92 20.58
N ASP A 3 2.23 14.91 21.20
CA ASP A 3 2.35 13.56 20.61
C ASP A 3 0.98 12.95 20.22
N GLY A 4 -0.08 13.27 20.97
CA GLY A 4 -1.45 12.84 20.64
C GLY A 4 -2.01 13.39 19.32
N ASP A 5 -1.55 14.55 18.85
CA ASP A 5 -1.95 15.10 17.54
C ASP A 5 -1.23 14.36 16.40
N LEU A 6 0.01 13.93 16.61
CA LEU A 6 0.78 13.18 15.61
C LEU A 6 0.22 11.77 15.40
N GLU A 7 -0.08 11.03 16.47
CA GLU A 7 -0.65 9.68 16.37
C GLU A 7 -2.04 9.68 15.71
N THR A 8 -2.84 10.71 15.98
CA THR A 8 -4.12 10.92 15.29
C THR A 8 -3.92 11.13 13.79
N LYS A 9 -2.93 11.93 13.39
CA LYS A 9 -2.60 12.17 11.98
C LYS A 9 -2.10 10.91 11.27
N LYS A 10 -1.25 10.12 11.92
CA LYS A 10 -0.75 8.83 11.40
C LYS A 10 -1.90 7.86 11.16
N THR A 11 -2.76 7.68 12.17
CA THR A 11 -3.96 6.83 12.10
C THR A 11 -4.87 7.25 10.95
N ARG A 12 -5.16 8.55 10.83
CA ARG A 12 -5.99 9.08 9.75
C ARG A 12 -5.37 8.84 8.37
N ALA A 13 -4.06 9.03 8.23
CA ALA A 13 -3.36 8.81 6.96
C ALA A 13 -3.38 7.32 6.56
N ARG A 14 -3.07 6.42 7.50
CA ARG A 14 -3.15 4.96 7.29
C ARG A 14 -4.53 4.54 6.81
N ASP A 15 -5.57 4.95 7.53
CA ASP A 15 -6.94 4.56 7.22
C ASP A 15 -7.38 5.09 5.86
N TRP A 16 -6.97 6.31 5.52
CA TRP A 16 -7.23 6.89 4.21
C TRP A 16 -6.55 6.10 3.07
N PHE A 17 -5.27 5.74 3.21
CA PHE A 17 -4.57 4.94 2.18
C PHE A 17 -5.18 3.55 2.01
N ARG A 18 -5.63 2.92 3.11
CA ARG A 18 -6.31 1.62 3.06
C ARG A 18 -7.63 1.71 2.29
N VAL A 19 -8.45 2.72 2.58
CA VAL A 19 -9.71 2.97 1.85
C VAL A 19 -9.44 3.29 0.38
N LEU A 20 -8.39 4.07 0.10
CA LEU A 20 -8.01 4.40 -1.28
C LEU A 20 -7.62 3.15 -2.08
N GLN A 21 -6.89 2.20 -1.47
CA GLN A 21 -6.60 0.92 -2.12
C GLN A 21 -7.89 0.18 -2.49
N GLU A 22 -8.87 0.14 -1.58
CA GLU A 22 -10.15 -0.56 -1.80
C GLU A 22 -10.94 0.08 -2.95
N ASP A 23 -11.03 1.41 -2.98
CA ASP A 23 -11.71 2.15 -4.05
C ASP A 23 -11.02 1.92 -5.41
N ILE A 24 -9.69 1.97 -5.45
CA ILE A 24 -8.93 1.71 -6.68
C ILE A 24 -9.16 0.28 -7.18
N CYS A 25 -9.04 -0.73 -6.32
CA CYS A 25 -9.28 -2.11 -6.70
C CYS A 25 -10.69 -2.29 -7.29
N ALA A 26 -11.72 -1.75 -6.62
CA ALA A 26 -13.10 -1.82 -7.08
C ALA A 26 -13.30 -1.16 -8.47
N ARG A 27 -12.62 -0.03 -8.73
CA ARG A 27 -12.68 0.64 -10.04
C ARG A 27 -12.05 -0.18 -11.15
N PHE A 28 -10.92 -0.83 -10.90
CA PHE A 28 -10.29 -1.73 -11.87
C PHE A 28 -11.18 -2.94 -12.18
N GLU A 29 -11.79 -3.55 -11.17
CA GLU A 29 -12.73 -4.65 -11.38
C GLU A 29 -13.99 -4.20 -12.15
N ALA A 30 -14.46 -2.97 -11.92
CA ALA A 30 -15.56 -2.40 -12.69
C ALA A 30 -15.21 -2.22 -14.17
N LEU A 31 -13.97 -1.79 -14.49
CA LEU A 31 -13.48 -1.70 -15.87
C LEU A 31 -13.40 -3.08 -16.53
N GLU A 32 -12.89 -4.08 -15.81
CA GLU A 32 -12.89 -5.48 -16.26
C GLU A 32 -14.31 -5.99 -16.54
N ASN A 33 -15.28 -5.64 -15.70
CA ASN A 33 -16.69 -6.03 -15.90
C ASN A 33 -17.32 -5.38 -17.13
N ALA A 34 -17.06 -4.08 -17.34
CA ALA A 34 -17.64 -3.30 -18.42
C ALA A 34 -17.05 -3.62 -19.81
N ALA A 35 -15.93 -4.33 -19.87
CA ALA A 35 -15.29 -4.66 -21.14
C ALA A 35 -16.00 -5.81 -21.86
N GLU A 36 -16.54 -5.53 -23.04
CA GLU A 36 -17.36 -6.46 -23.80
C GLU A 36 -16.66 -7.05 -25.04
N ARG A 37 -17.25 -8.12 -25.57
CA ARG A 37 -16.87 -8.71 -26.86
C ARG A 37 -17.24 -7.76 -28.02
N PRO A 38 -16.56 -7.84 -29.18
CA PRO A 38 -15.49 -8.77 -29.52
C PRO A 38 -14.08 -8.28 -29.13
N LEU A 39 -13.95 -7.03 -28.65
CA LEU A 39 -12.64 -6.41 -28.36
C LEU A 39 -11.92 -7.12 -27.22
N TYR A 40 -12.65 -7.57 -26.21
CA TYR A 40 -12.11 -8.29 -25.07
C TYR A 40 -12.76 -9.68 -24.95
N SER A 41 -11.97 -10.67 -24.55
CA SER A 41 -12.42 -12.06 -24.37
C SER A 41 -11.88 -12.65 -23.07
N GLY A 42 -12.56 -13.66 -22.54
CA GLY A 42 -12.26 -14.22 -21.24
C GLY A 42 -13.08 -13.60 -20.11
N GLU A 43 -12.80 -14.05 -18.89
CA GLU A 43 -13.47 -13.59 -17.69
C GLU A 43 -12.89 -12.25 -17.19
N PRO A 44 -13.71 -11.36 -16.61
CA PRO A 44 -13.24 -10.18 -15.90
C PRO A 44 -12.23 -10.53 -14.79
N GLY A 45 -11.11 -9.81 -14.74
CA GLY A 45 -10.13 -9.92 -13.65
C GLY A 45 -10.71 -9.54 -12.29
N ARG A 46 -10.15 -10.14 -11.23
CA ARG A 46 -10.44 -9.83 -9.82
C ARG A 46 -9.15 -9.70 -9.03
N PHE A 47 -9.15 -8.85 -8.01
CA PHE A 47 -8.00 -8.72 -7.12
C PHE A 47 -7.89 -9.89 -6.16
N GLU A 48 -6.70 -10.47 -6.09
CA GLU A 48 -6.25 -11.29 -4.97
C GLU A 48 -5.57 -10.36 -3.95
N LEU A 49 -6.12 -10.32 -2.74
CA LEU A 49 -5.63 -9.50 -1.64
C LEU A 49 -4.88 -10.36 -0.62
N THR A 50 -3.65 -9.98 -0.31
CA THR A 50 -2.79 -10.71 0.63
C THR A 50 -2.21 -9.76 1.67
N GLU A 51 -2.57 -9.99 2.93
CA GLU A 51 -1.95 -9.32 4.08
C GLU A 51 -0.51 -9.79 4.28
N TRP A 52 0.37 -8.89 4.68
CA TRP A 52 1.76 -9.20 4.99
C TRP A 52 2.26 -8.37 6.17
N LYS A 53 3.29 -8.89 6.85
CA LYS A 53 3.98 -8.21 7.95
C LYS A 53 5.45 -8.02 7.61
N ARG A 54 6.03 -6.93 8.07
CA ARG A 54 7.46 -6.65 7.91
C ARG A 54 8.26 -7.40 8.98
N GLY A 55 9.37 -8.01 8.58
CA GLY A 55 10.25 -8.78 9.48
C GLY A 55 9.80 -10.23 9.66
N ASP A 56 10.37 -10.91 10.65
CA ASP A 56 10.12 -12.33 10.97
C ASP A 56 9.02 -12.52 12.02
N GLY A 57 8.40 -11.43 12.48
CA GLY A 57 7.36 -11.43 13.51
C GLY A 57 7.88 -11.36 14.95
N SER A 58 9.19 -11.23 15.16
CA SER A 58 9.78 -11.00 16.50
C SER A 58 9.40 -9.63 17.08
N GLU A 59 9.18 -8.63 16.21
CA GLU A 59 8.79 -7.26 16.56
C GLU A 59 7.69 -6.76 15.63
N ASP A 60 6.89 -5.79 16.12
CA ASP A 60 5.95 -5.08 15.26
C ASP A 60 6.68 -3.99 14.46
N LEU A 61 6.85 -4.23 13.17
CA LEU A 61 7.47 -3.30 12.21
C LEU A 61 6.45 -2.80 11.17
N GLY A 62 5.16 -3.02 11.44
CA GLY A 62 4.07 -2.80 10.50
C GLY A 62 4.00 -3.86 9.40
N GLY A 63 3.41 -3.48 8.27
CA GLY A 63 3.14 -4.37 7.15
C GLY A 63 2.26 -3.69 6.11
N GLY A 64 1.35 -4.45 5.53
CA GLY A 64 0.42 -3.91 4.55
C GLY A 64 -0.42 -4.97 3.88
N ARG A 65 -1.10 -4.56 2.81
CA ARG A 65 -1.96 -5.42 2.01
C ARG A 65 -1.55 -5.29 0.56
N MET A 66 -1.17 -6.40 -0.06
CA MET A 66 -0.91 -6.45 -1.49
C MET A 66 -2.20 -6.76 -2.24
N GLY A 67 -2.45 -6.07 -3.34
CA GLY A 67 -3.49 -6.42 -4.29
C GLY A 67 -2.89 -6.70 -5.66
N LEU A 68 -3.17 -7.86 -6.21
CA LEU A 68 -2.76 -8.24 -7.56
C LEU A 68 -3.99 -8.66 -8.38
N MET A 69 -4.13 -8.12 -9.58
CA MET A 69 -5.17 -8.50 -10.53
C MET A 69 -4.54 -8.80 -11.90
N ARG A 70 -5.09 -9.79 -12.59
CA ARG A 70 -4.91 -10.02 -14.02
C ARG A 70 -6.28 -10.25 -14.63
N GLY A 71 -6.51 -9.74 -15.83
CA GLY A 71 -7.82 -9.83 -16.46
C GLY A 71 -7.75 -9.68 -17.97
N LYS A 72 -8.92 -9.45 -18.58
CA LYS A 72 -9.06 -9.32 -20.03
C LYS A 72 -8.76 -7.92 -20.52
N VAL A 73 -8.84 -6.90 -19.66
CA VAL A 73 -8.52 -5.50 -19.98
C VAL A 73 -7.10 -5.15 -19.57
N PHE A 74 -6.66 -5.67 -18.43
CA PHE A 74 -5.34 -5.42 -17.87
C PHE A 74 -4.53 -6.70 -17.79
N GLU A 75 -3.39 -6.75 -18.48
CA GLU A 75 -2.44 -7.86 -18.35
C GLU A 75 -2.03 -8.07 -16.89
N LYS A 76 -1.78 -6.97 -16.16
CA LYS A 76 -1.40 -7.00 -14.74
C LYS A 76 -1.64 -5.65 -14.05
N VAL A 77 -2.27 -5.68 -12.89
CA VAL A 77 -2.38 -4.53 -11.98
C VAL A 77 -1.88 -4.91 -10.59
N GLY A 78 -1.00 -4.08 -10.02
CA GLY A 78 -0.56 -4.15 -8.63
C GLY A 78 -0.99 -2.90 -7.89
N VAL A 79 -1.72 -3.07 -6.78
CA VAL A 79 -2.11 -1.97 -5.88
C VAL A 79 -1.75 -2.38 -4.46
N HIS A 80 -0.74 -1.73 -3.88
CA HIS A 80 -0.19 -2.08 -2.58
C HIS A 80 -0.40 -0.96 -1.58
N PHE A 81 -0.95 -1.29 -0.42
CA PHE A 81 -0.98 -0.42 0.75
C PHE A 81 0.09 -0.89 1.75
N SER A 82 0.76 0.06 2.39
CA SER A 82 1.72 -0.23 3.45
C SER A 82 1.59 0.78 4.60
N GLU A 83 1.82 0.32 5.82
CA GLU A 83 2.18 1.11 6.99
C GLU A 83 3.34 0.41 7.67
N VAL A 84 4.50 1.06 7.76
CA VAL A 84 5.70 0.50 8.37
C VAL A 84 6.35 1.49 9.32
N HIS A 85 6.99 0.96 10.34
CA HIS A 85 7.76 1.74 11.30
C HIS A 85 8.98 0.96 11.77
N GLY A 86 9.84 1.64 12.51
CA GLY A 86 11.03 1.06 13.11
C GLY A 86 12.12 2.11 13.28
N THR A 87 13.36 1.65 13.35
CA THR A 87 14.54 2.48 13.50
C THR A 87 15.48 2.24 12.33
N PHE A 88 15.99 3.32 11.73
CA PHE A 88 17.01 3.23 10.70
C PHE A 88 18.32 2.69 11.27
N SER A 89 19.15 2.05 10.43
CA SER A 89 20.54 1.80 10.81
C SER A 89 21.26 3.13 11.02
N GLU A 90 22.26 3.17 11.89
CA GLU A 90 23.01 4.40 12.20
C GLU A 90 23.56 5.09 10.93
N ALA A 91 24.17 4.31 10.04
CA ALA A 91 24.69 4.81 8.77
C ALA A 91 23.61 5.40 7.85
N PHE A 92 22.38 4.85 7.88
CA PHE A 92 21.27 5.36 7.09
C PHE A 92 20.62 6.57 7.75
N ALA A 93 20.43 6.55 9.06
CA ALA A 93 19.91 7.68 9.83
C ALA A 93 20.75 8.95 9.61
N ALA A 94 22.09 8.82 9.53
CA ALA A 94 23.00 9.91 9.25
C ALA A 94 22.77 10.59 7.88
N GLN A 95 22.08 9.92 6.95
CA GLN A 95 21.75 10.45 5.62
C GLN A 95 20.34 11.03 5.55
N ILE A 96 19.49 10.81 6.55
CA ILE A 96 18.09 11.22 6.54
C ILE A 96 17.93 12.54 7.31
N PRO A 97 17.53 13.64 6.64
CA PRO A 97 17.28 14.90 7.32
C PRO A 97 16.25 14.76 8.45
N GLY A 98 16.65 15.12 9.68
CA GLY A 98 15.79 15.09 10.86
C GLY A 98 15.71 13.74 11.59
N ALA A 99 16.41 12.69 11.12
CA ALA A 99 16.47 11.41 11.84
C ALA A 99 17.25 11.50 13.15
N ASP A 100 18.20 12.44 13.26
CA ASP A 100 18.89 12.79 14.51
C ASP A 100 17.92 13.25 15.61
N LYS A 101 16.80 13.87 15.22
CA LYS A 101 15.77 14.38 16.16
C LYS A 101 14.79 13.31 16.61
N SER A 102 14.76 12.15 15.96
CA SER A 102 13.86 11.03 16.28
C SER A 102 14.59 9.79 16.77
N ASP A 103 15.89 9.91 17.10
CA ASP A 103 16.78 8.79 17.41
C ASP A 103 16.73 7.69 16.32
N GLY A 104 16.64 8.10 15.06
CA GLY A 104 16.53 7.20 13.91
C GLY A 104 15.16 6.53 13.75
N ARG A 105 14.19 6.79 14.63
CA ARG A 105 12.83 6.24 14.50
C ARG A 105 12.10 6.86 13.32
N PHE A 106 11.33 6.05 12.63
CA PHE A 106 10.48 6.47 11.52
C PHE A 106 9.12 5.78 11.53
N TRP A 107 8.19 6.40 10.83
CA TRP A 107 6.89 5.85 10.46
C TRP A 107 6.60 6.29 9.04
N ALA A 108 6.05 5.39 8.22
CA ALA A 108 5.64 5.68 6.85
C ALA A 108 4.37 4.89 6.51
N SER A 109 3.42 5.54 5.86
CA SER A 109 2.27 4.87 5.25
C SER A 109 2.04 5.42 3.85
N GLY A 110 1.55 4.58 2.95
CA GLY A 110 1.31 4.97 1.58
C GLY A 110 0.66 3.90 0.73
N ILE A 111 0.46 4.26 -0.53
CA ILE A 111 -0.05 3.40 -1.59
C ILE A 111 0.93 3.41 -2.76
N SER A 112 1.08 2.26 -3.43
CA SER A 112 1.81 2.11 -4.68
C SER A 112 0.92 1.44 -5.71
N LEU A 113 0.90 1.97 -6.93
CA LEU A 113 0.06 1.47 -8.03
C LEU A 113 0.88 1.34 -9.30
N ILE A 114 0.75 0.19 -9.96
CA ILE A 114 1.27 -0.07 -11.29
C ILE A 114 0.18 -0.82 -12.06
N ALA A 115 -0.14 -0.35 -13.27
CA ALA A 115 -1.12 -1.00 -14.14
C ALA A 115 -0.55 -1.12 -15.55
N HIS A 116 -0.63 -2.33 -16.10
CA HIS A 116 -0.36 -2.64 -17.49
C HIS A 116 -1.70 -2.98 -18.15
N PRO A 117 -2.25 -2.09 -18.99
CA PRO A 117 -3.38 -2.40 -19.85
C PRO A 117 -3.01 -3.54 -20.79
#